data_AF-A0A6N9R680-F1
#
_entry.id   AF-A0A6N9R680-F1
#
_cell.length_a   1.000
_cell.length_b   1.000
_cell.length_c   1.000
_cell.angle_alpha   90.00
_cell.angle_beta   90.00
_cell.angle_gamma   90.00
#
_symmetry.space_group_name_H-M   'P 1'
#
loop_
_entity.id
_entity.type
_entity.pdbx_description
1 polymer ?
#
loop_
_entity_poly.entity_id
_entity_poly.type
_entity_poly.pdbx_seq_one_letter_code
_entity_poly.pdbx_strand_id
1 'polypeptide(L)'
;TLSANATELVTGGGVLPFRLVPKIPLNRSYFDPSSARFFSKRAVTARGTAGAEGFTVRTLWPEDFRLTAGAPHRALPATGSPAKSLRGLMREENRGGAQSPFVANTLWQRGDGQADGRAGGGDWSGRTVLAFMVNGAQGDDDEAHGGHFAIVTGCIETDGSIGNWLVNDFYTLDAESEKGILAAPVTLDNYLADLNAGQSWYRPSYMVVAVLSIPRAAELVQSALGRVYNQFYRHQLSYYHPDQNCTSISIDTMRALGWDVPERGPTSRLLAVLGFPFLAVREGSIAKAKLAFDYLVTDQTRMMPAAALEEIFGGLLALGRDASTGLRAGGPLERMLAADLDSLAYLRFPQIPSSRALGAAPAVTTREYRMMVPDDPALAKIVPVPPRPFPGELRDPDLIPPPLPPSEIAAMVWGVVLIVGIPWVAWRLWRRWRGRDAAT
;
A
#
# COMPACT_ATOMS: atom_id res chain seq x y z
N THR A 1 -6.35 -11.62 -28.35
CA THR A 1 -5.31 -12.49 -27.76
C THR A 1 -3.95 -12.09 -28.30
N LEU A 2 -2.88 -12.36 -27.56
CA LEU A 2 -1.50 -12.11 -28.01
C LEU A 2 -0.97 -13.35 -28.76
N SER A 3 -0.25 -13.16 -29.86
CA SER A 3 0.42 -14.28 -30.55
C SER A 3 1.49 -14.93 -29.66
N ALA A 4 1.82 -16.19 -29.91
CA ALA A 4 2.77 -16.95 -29.08
C ALA A 4 4.19 -16.33 -29.02
N ASN A 5 4.60 -15.68 -30.11
CA ASN A 5 5.86 -14.96 -30.24
C ASN A 5 5.75 -13.47 -29.83
N ALA A 6 4.58 -13.01 -29.38
CA ALA A 6 4.30 -11.63 -29.01
C ALA A 6 4.69 -10.60 -30.08
N THR A 7 4.40 -10.90 -31.36
CA THR A 7 4.60 -9.97 -32.48
C THR A 7 3.28 -9.45 -33.05
N GLU A 8 2.15 -10.07 -32.67
CA GLU A 8 0.84 -9.74 -33.21
C GLU A 8 -0.23 -9.76 -32.11
N LEU A 9 -1.20 -8.85 -32.23
CA LEU A 9 -2.43 -8.84 -31.45
C LEU A 9 -3.58 -9.30 -32.36
N VAL A 10 -4.22 -10.40 -31.99
CA VAL A 10 -5.38 -10.94 -32.71
C VAL A 10 -6.65 -10.42 -32.03
N THR A 11 -7.47 -9.70 -32.79
CA THR A 11 -8.72 -9.09 -32.34
C THR A 11 -9.89 -9.62 -33.20
N GLY A 12 -11.13 -9.35 -32.78
CA GLY A 12 -12.30 -9.64 -33.62
C GLY A 12 -12.31 -8.91 -34.96
N GLY A 13 -11.58 -7.78 -35.07
CA GLY A 13 -11.45 -6.98 -36.29
C GLY A 13 -10.23 -7.32 -37.15
N GLY A 14 -9.44 -8.35 -36.78
CA GLY A 14 -8.25 -8.76 -37.51
C GLY A 14 -6.97 -8.76 -36.67
N VAL A 15 -5.83 -8.84 -37.36
CA VAL A 15 -4.50 -8.95 -36.76
C VAL A 15 -3.76 -7.62 -36.89
N LEU A 16 -3.17 -7.17 -35.79
CA LEU A 16 -2.38 -5.95 -35.73
C LEU A 16 -0.93 -6.27 -35.33
N PRO A 17 0.09 -5.67 -35.96
CA PRO A 17 1.45 -5.74 -35.45
C PRO A 17 1.49 -5.23 -34.00
N PHE A 18 2.12 -5.99 -33.13
CA PHE A 18 2.21 -5.70 -31.70
C PHE A 18 3.61 -5.24 -31.36
N ARG A 19 3.68 -4.13 -30.61
CA ARG A 19 4.94 -3.53 -30.16
C ARG A 19 4.84 -3.16 -28.71
N LEU A 20 5.93 -3.29 -27.99
CA LEU A 20 6.02 -2.84 -26.62
C LEU A 20 6.42 -1.36 -26.61
N VAL A 21 5.89 -0.59 -25.65
CA VAL A 21 6.46 0.73 -25.31
C VAL A 21 7.97 0.60 -25.03
N PRO A 22 8.79 1.65 -25.17
CA PRO A 22 10.17 1.57 -24.73
C PRO A 22 10.27 1.31 -23.23
N LYS A 23 11.24 0.46 -22.85
CA LYS A 23 11.59 0.22 -21.45
C LYS A 23 12.27 1.47 -20.88
N ILE A 24 11.85 1.91 -19.70
CA ILE A 24 12.55 2.95 -18.95
C ILE A 24 13.94 2.42 -18.54
N PRO A 25 15.03 3.17 -18.73
CA PRO A 25 16.39 2.66 -18.49
C PRO A 25 16.62 2.09 -17.07
N LEU A 26 16.01 2.71 -16.05
CA LEU A 26 16.14 2.30 -14.67
C LEU A 26 15.31 1.06 -14.31
N ASN A 27 14.25 0.77 -15.08
CA ASN A 27 13.29 -0.28 -14.74
C ASN A 27 13.94 -1.67 -14.79
N ARG A 28 13.82 -2.46 -13.72
CA ARG A 28 14.38 -3.82 -13.65
C ARG A 28 13.42 -4.92 -14.08
N SER A 29 12.12 -4.66 -14.12
CA SER A 29 11.11 -5.58 -14.68
C SER A 29 10.72 -5.17 -16.08
N TYR A 30 10.86 -6.06 -17.06
CA TYR A 30 10.27 -5.82 -18.36
C TYR A 30 9.70 -7.08 -18.98
N PHE A 31 8.80 -6.88 -19.95
CA PHE A 31 8.21 -7.95 -20.73
C PHE A 31 9.30 -8.76 -21.43
N ASP A 32 9.21 -10.09 -21.32
CA ASP A 32 10.17 -11.04 -21.87
C ASP A 32 9.44 -12.28 -22.47
N PRO A 33 10.17 -13.30 -22.95
CA PRO A 33 9.53 -14.50 -23.49
C PRO A 33 8.63 -15.27 -22.50
N SER A 34 8.86 -15.15 -21.19
CA SER A 34 7.98 -15.74 -20.17
C SER A 34 6.66 -14.99 -20.05
N SER A 35 6.70 -13.66 -20.17
CA SER A 35 5.51 -12.81 -20.27
C SER A 35 4.68 -13.17 -21.51
N ALA A 36 5.33 -13.32 -22.67
CA ALA A 36 4.67 -13.74 -23.91
C ALA A 36 3.92 -15.06 -23.76
N ARG A 37 4.55 -16.08 -23.13
CA ARG A 37 3.90 -17.37 -22.83
C ARG A 37 2.74 -17.27 -21.85
N PHE A 38 2.80 -16.33 -20.92
CA PHE A 38 1.73 -16.09 -19.95
C PHE A 38 0.50 -15.47 -20.62
N PHE A 39 0.68 -14.45 -21.46
CA PHE A 39 -0.41 -13.71 -22.11
C PHE A 39 -0.98 -14.39 -23.35
N SER A 40 -0.18 -15.14 -24.11
CA SER A 40 -0.66 -15.83 -25.32
C SER A 40 -1.69 -16.93 -25.05
N LYS A 41 -1.78 -17.41 -23.81
CA LYS A 41 -2.72 -18.47 -23.39
C LYS A 41 -4.07 -17.93 -22.93
N ARG A 42 -4.32 -16.63 -23.04
CA ARG A 42 -5.49 -15.97 -22.46
C ARG A 42 -6.00 -14.81 -23.31
N ALA A 43 -7.26 -14.45 -23.11
CA ALA A 43 -7.78 -13.19 -23.58
C ALA A 43 -7.15 -12.04 -22.78
N VAL A 44 -6.84 -10.95 -23.48
CA VAL A 44 -6.15 -9.81 -22.89
C VAL A 44 -6.77 -8.51 -23.37
N THR A 45 -6.96 -7.59 -22.43
CA THR A 45 -7.22 -6.19 -22.72
C THR A 45 -5.86 -5.49 -22.84
N ALA A 46 -5.65 -4.78 -23.96
CA ALA A 46 -4.42 -4.03 -24.21
C ALA A 46 -4.73 -2.52 -24.26
N ARG A 47 -3.98 -1.71 -23.52
CA ARG A 47 -4.00 -0.24 -23.65
C ARG A 47 -2.68 0.25 -24.22
N GLY A 48 -2.74 1.25 -25.07
CA GLY A 48 -1.58 1.70 -25.84
C GLY A 48 -1.95 2.76 -26.86
N THR A 49 -1.06 2.96 -27.81
CA THR A 49 -1.25 3.90 -28.92
C THR A 49 -1.25 3.14 -30.24
N ALA A 50 -2.29 3.34 -31.04
CA ALA A 50 -2.32 2.87 -32.42
C ALA A 50 -1.54 3.84 -33.31
N GLY A 51 -0.71 3.31 -34.21
CA GLY A 51 0.05 4.08 -35.18
C GLY A 51 0.16 3.37 -36.52
N ALA A 52 0.80 4.02 -37.50
CA ALA A 52 0.94 3.48 -38.86
C ALA A 52 1.65 2.11 -38.90
N GLU A 53 2.51 1.83 -37.94
CA GLU A 53 3.31 0.61 -37.89
C GLU A 53 2.76 -0.46 -36.92
N GLY A 54 1.54 -0.27 -36.41
CA GLY A 54 0.85 -1.21 -35.51
C GLY A 54 0.42 -0.58 -34.18
N PHE A 55 0.21 -1.44 -33.18
CA PHE A 55 -0.22 -1.03 -31.84
C PHE A 55 0.94 -1.12 -30.85
N THR A 56 1.34 0.04 -30.31
CA THR A 56 2.35 0.12 -29.24
C THR A 56 1.64 0.02 -27.91
N VAL A 57 1.72 -1.15 -27.29
CA VAL A 57 1.10 -1.45 -26.00
C VAL A 57 1.89 -0.82 -24.85
N ARG A 58 1.15 -0.34 -23.86
CA ARG A 58 1.64 0.14 -22.57
C ARG A 58 1.15 -0.73 -21.41
N THR A 59 -0.05 -1.31 -21.52
CA THR A 59 -0.65 -2.16 -20.49
C THR A 59 -1.20 -3.43 -21.12
N LEU A 60 -0.95 -4.58 -20.49
CA LEU A 60 -1.54 -5.88 -20.86
C LEU A 60 -2.25 -6.50 -19.66
N TRP A 61 -3.57 -6.57 -19.73
CA TRP A 61 -4.41 -7.06 -18.64
C TRP A 61 -5.04 -8.40 -18.97
N PRO A 62 -4.86 -9.44 -18.14
CA PRO A 62 -5.58 -10.70 -18.27
C PRO A 62 -7.09 -10.51 -18.06
N GLU A 63 -7.91 -10.84 -19.06
CA GLU A 63 -9.37 -10.68 -18.94
C GLU A 63 -10.00 -11.70 -18.00
N ASP A 64 -9.27 -12.76 -17.63
CA ASP A 64 -9.71 -13.75 -16.64
C ASP A 64 -9.57 -13.26 -15.19
N PHE A 65 -8.99 -12.08 -14.95
CA PHE A 65 -8.96 -11.46 -13.62
C PHE A 65 -10.29 -10.76 -13.37
N ARG A 66 -11.24 -11.51 -12.81
CA ARG A 66 -12.63 -11.11 -12.63
C ARG A 66 -13.11 -11.30 -11.19
N LEU A 67 -14.06 -10.47 -10.80
CA LEU A 67 -14.84 -10.63 -9.58
C LEU A 67 -16.32 -10.75 -9.94
N THR A 68 -16.92 -11.90 -9.67
CA THR A 68 -18.34 -12.15 -9.90
C THR A 68 -19.03 -12.54 -8.59
N ALA A 69 -20.36 -12.42 -8.53
CA ALA A 69 -21.14 -12.89 -7.38
C ALA A 69 -21.01 -14.41 -7.14
N GLY A 70 -20.62 -15.17 -8.17
CA GLY A 70 -20.33 -16.60 -8.08
C GLY A 70 -18.95 -16.94 -7.49
N ALA A 71 -18.18 -15.96 -7.00
CA ALA A 71 -16.90 -16.23 -6.36
C ALA A 71 -17.09 -17.19 -5.16
N PRO A 72 -16.31 -18.29 -5.09
CA PRO A 72 -16.52 -19.31 -4.09
C PRO A 72 -16.38 -18.74 -2.67
N HIS A 73 -17.32 -19.10 -1.80
CA HIS A 73 -17.26 -18.71 -0.40
C HIS A 73 -16.09 -19.40 0.28
N ARG A 74 -15.27 -18.61 0.99
CA ARG A 74 -14.13 -19.09 1.74
C ARG A 74 -14.33 -18.78 3.21
N ALA A 75 -14.57 -19.84 4.00
CA ALA A 75 -14.72 -19.72 5.43
C ALA A 75 -13.42 -19.23 6.07
N LEU A 76 -13.54 -18.20 6.92
CA LEU A 76 -12.45 -17.77 7.79
C LEU A 76 -12.36 -18.71 8.99
N PRO A 77 -11.16 -18.97 9.54
CA PRO A 77 -11.03 -19.72 10.78
C PRO A 77 -11.93 -19.16 11.89
N ALA A 78 -12.68 -20.04 12.56
CA ALA A 78 -13.59 -19.65 13.63
C ALA A 78 -12.87 -19.12 14.88
N THR A 79 -11.60 -19.52 15.05
CA THR A 79 -10.73 -19.09 16.14
C THR A 79 -9.64 -18.14 15.62
N GLY A 80 -9.41 -17.04 16.35
CA GLY A 80 -8.41 -16.03 15.99
C GLY A 80 -9.02 -14.67 15.62
N SER A 81 -8.16 -13.66 15.49
CA SER A 81 -8.58 -12.33 15.05
C SER A 81 -8.69 -12.26 13.52
N PRO A 82 -9.60 -11.44 12.96
CA PRO A 82 -9.70 -11.23 11.51
C PRO A 82 -8.37 -10.84 10.87
N ALA A 83 -7.57 -10.01 11.55
CA ALA A 83 -6.22 -9.65 11.15
C ALA A 83 -5.31 -10.88 10.93
N LYS A 84 -5.31 -11.85 11.85
CA LYS A 84 -4.52 -13.08 11.71
C LYS A 84 -5.05 -13.95 10.57
N SER A 85 -6.37 -14.01 10.38
CA SER A 85 -6.97 -14.75 9.27
C SER A 85 -6.55 -14.17 7.92
N LEU A 86 -6.60 -12.85 7.75
CA LEU A 86 -6.14 -12.20 6.52
C LEU A 86 -4.63 -12.41 6.31
N ARG A 87 -3.82 -12.31 7.36
CA ARG A 87 -2.39 -12.64 7.28
C ARG A 87 -2.15 -14.05 6.74
N GLY A 88 -2.94 -15.01 7.24
CA GLY A 88 -2.93 -16.39 6.78
C GLY A 88 -3.24 -16.48 5.29
N LEU A 89 -4.29 -15.81 4.82
CA LEU A 89 -4.66 -15.77 3.40
C LEU A 89 -3.55 -15.21 2.49
N MET A 90 -2.85 -14.15 2.93
CA MET A 90 -1.74 -13.56 2.17
C MET A 90 -0.50 -14.47 2.13
N ARG A 91 -0.34 -15.38 3.09
CA ARG A 91 0.86 -16.21 3.27
C ARG A 91 0.65 -17.69 2.97
N GLU A 92 -0.58 -18.09 2.63
CA GLU A 92 -0.95 -19.49 2.39
C GLU A 92 -0.13 -20.10 1.26
N GLU A 93 0.01 -19.37 0.16
CA GLU A 93 0.72 -19.82 -1.03
C GLU A 93 2.22 -19.57 -0.91
N ASN A 94 3.03 -20.44 -1.53
CA ASN A 94 4.47 -20.24 -1.57
C ASN A 94 4.82 -18.85 -2.14
N ARG A 95 5.73 -18.15 -1.48
CA ARG A 95 6.08 -16.75 -1.80
C ARG A 95 4.85 -15.83 -1.93
N GLY A 96 3.83 -16.03 -1.10
CA GLY A 96 2.61 -15.23 -1.17
C GLY A 96 1.80 -15.42 -2.46
N GLY A 97 2.04 -16.52 -3.18
CA GLY A 97 1.34 -16.81 -4.42
C GLY A 97 1.84 -16.03 -5.63
N ALA A 98 3.10 -15.60 -5.62
CA ALA A 98 3.75 -14.97 -6.78
C ALA A 98 3.58 -15.79 -8.07
N GLN A 99 3.56 -17.13 -7.97
CA GLN A 99 3.39 -18.03 -9.12
C GLN A 99 2.04 -18.78 -9.12
N SER A 100 1.19 -18.53 -8.14
CA SER A 100 -0.11 -19.22 -8.03
C SER A 100 -1.17 -18.45 -8.81
N PRO A 101 -2.20 -19.09 -9.39
CA PRO A 101 -3.23 -18.42 -10.19
C PRO A 101 -3.92 -17.25 -9.47
N PHE A 102 -4.55 -16.37 -10.23
CA PHE A 102 -5.48 -15.38 -9.69
C PHE A 102 -6.60 -16.07 -8.91
N VAL A 103 -6.98 -15.51 -7.78
CA VAL A 103 -8.06 -16.02 -6.92
C VAL A 103 -8.99 -14.88 -6.56
N ALA A 104 -10.29 -15.17 -6.63
CA ALA A 104 -11.35 -14.36 -6.06
C ALA A 104 -12.20 -15.24 -5.12
N ASN A 105 -12.38 -14.81 -3.88
CA ASN A 105 -13.22 -15.50 -2.90
C ASN A 105 -14.18 -14.53 -2.22
N THR A 106 -15.37 -15.01 -1.86
CA THR A 106 -16.27 -14.32 -0.94
C THR A 106 -15.89 -14.70 0.48
N LEU A 107 -15.53 -13.73 1.32
CA LEU A 107 -15.15 -13.94 2.73
C LEU A 107 -16.31 -13.76 3.70
N TRP A 108 -17.25 -12.89 3.35
CA TRP A 108 -18.44 -12.59 4.13
C TRP A 108 -19.52 -12.02 3.22
N GLN A 109 -20.78 -12.27 3.58
CA GLN A 109 -21.94 -11.78 2.85
C GLN A 109 -23.09 -11.58 3.83
N ARG A 110 -23.84 -10.49 3.66
CA ARG A 110 -25.08 -10.21 4.37
C ARG A 110 -26.13 -11.23 3.92
N GLY A 111 -26.78 -11.92 4.87
CA GLY A 111 -27.80 -12.93 4.56
C GLY A 111 -29.14 -12.34 4.11
N ASP A 112 -29.92 -13.14 3.37
CA ASP A 112 -31.15 -12.76 2.65
C ASP A 112 -32.38 -12.44 3.54
N GLY A 113 -32.19 -12.28 4.85
CA GLY A 113 -33.28 -12.12 5.82
C GLY A 113 -33.19 -10.88 6.71
N GLN A 114 -32.21 -9.98 6.50
CA GLN A 114 -32.00 -8.83 7.39
C GLN A 114 -31.68 -7.54 6.62
N ALA A 115 -32.64 -6.60 6.73
CA ALA A 115 -32.71 -5.21 6.25
C ALA A 115 -33.37 -4.98 4.87
N ASP A 116 -34.62 -4.51 4.92
CA ASP A 116 -35.29 -3.63 3.96
C ASP A 116 -35.61 -4.12 2.54
N GLY A 117 -35.86 -5.41 2.33
CA GLY A 117 -36.43 -5.91 1.06
C GLY A 117 -35.53 -5.72 -0.16
N ARG A 118 -34.26 -5.37 0.05
CA ARG A 118 -33.22 -5.36 -0.99
C ARG A 118 -32.62 -6.75 -1.03
N ALA A 119 -32.75 -7.43 -2.16
CA ALA A 119 -32.18 -8.76 -2.35
C ALA A 119 -30.66 -8.73 -2.08
N GLY A 120 -30.28 -9.19 -0.89
CA GLY A 120 -28.91 -9.54 -0.58
C GLY A 120 -28.53 -10.71 -1.48
N GLY A 121 -27.39 -10.59 -2.13
CA GLY A 121 -26.56 -11.74 -2.42
C GLY A 121 -26.65 -12.51 -3.73
N GLY A 122 -27.44 -12.10 -4.72
CA GLY A 122 -27.49 -12.79 -6.01
C GLY A 122 -26.52 -12.27 -7.09
N ASP A 123 -26.39 -10.94 -7.20
CA ASP A 123 -25.68 -10.29 -8.31
C ASP A 123 -24.86 -9.09 -7.84
N TRP A 124 -23.59 -9.07 -8.24
CA TRP A 124 -22.65 -7.99 -7.97
C TRP A 124 -22.43 -7.09 -9.19
N SER A 125 -23.02 -7.41 -10.34
CA SER A 125 -22.95 -6.58 -11.54
C SER A 125 -23.47 -5.18 -11.27
N GLY A 126 -22.71 -4.17 -11.69
CA GLY A 126 -22.98 -2.75 -11.46
C GLY A 126 -22.80 -2.30 -10.01
N ARG A 127 -22.49 -3.18 -9.05
CA ARG A 127 -22.29 -2.79 -7.66
C ARG A 127 -21.01 -1.99 -7.50
N THR A 128 -21.11 -0.90 -6.76
CA THR A 128 -19.97 -0.07 -6.39
C THR A 128 -19.11 -0.78 -5.36
N VAL A 129 -17.79 -0.61 -5.48
CA VAL A 129 -16.82 -1.16 -4.56
C VAL A 129 -15.98 -0.07 -3.90
N LEU A 130 -15.63 -0.32 -2.65
CA LEU A 130 -14.50 0.30 -1.97
C LEU A 130 -13.52 -0.81 -1.59
N ALA A 131 -12.32 -0.77 -2.14
CA ALA A 131 -11.32 -1.81 -1.98
C ALA A 131 -10.01 -1.27 -1.42
N PHE A 132 -9.25 -2.15 -0.81
CA PHE A 132 -7.97 -1.86 -0.17
C PHE A 132 -6.97 -2.89 -0.64
N MET A 133 -5.85 -2.43 -1.19
CA MET A 133 -4.83 -3.29 -1.76
C MET A 133 -3.51 -3.16 -1.00
N VAL A 134 -2.85 -4.30 -0.79
CA VAL A 134 -1.41 -4.33 -0.50
C VAL A 134 -0.68 -5.13 -1.58
N ASN A 135 0.35 -4.54 -2.16
CA ASN A 135 1.31 -5.24 -3.01
C ASN A 135 2.42 -5.81 -2.12
N GLY A 136 2.90 -7.00 -2.44
CA GLY A 136 3.87 -7.74 -1.64
C GLY A 136 5.28 -7.17 -1.59
N ALA A 137 6.16 -7.92 -0.95
CA ALA A 137 7.60 -7.66 -0.95
C ALA A 137 8.19 -7.88 -2.34
N GLN A 138 9.11 -7.02 -2.77
CA GLN A 138 9.84 -7.21 -4.02
C GLN A 138 10.97 -8.25 -3.84
N GLY A 139 11.30 -8.99 -4.90
CA GLY A 139 12.32 -10.04 -4.84
C GLY A 139 13.77 -9.57 -4.88
N ASP A 140 13.98 -8.31 -5.26
CA ASP A 140 15.28 -7.75 -5.65
C ASP A 140 15.46 -6.28 -5.29
N ASP A 141 14.65 -5.79 -4.35
CA ASP A 141 14.70 -4.44 -3.79
C ASP A 141 14.35 -4.53 -2.29
N ASP A 142 15.37 -4.37 -1.45
CA ASP A 142 15.27 -4.51 0.00
C ASP A 142 14.58 -3.30 0.68
N GLU A 143 14.37 -2.20 -0.04
CA GLU A 143 13.58 -1.06 0.44
C GLU A 143 12.07 -1.31 0.33
N ALA A 144 11.66 -2.34 -0.40
CA ALA A 144 10.26 -2.60 -0.74
C ALA A 144 9.68 -3.87 -0.09
N HIS A 145 10.30 -4.37 0.98
CA HIS A 145 9.81 -5.53 1.75
C HIS A 145 8.50 -5.26 2.49
N GLY A 146 8.23 -4.00 2.84
CA GLY A 146 6.98 -3.57 3.49
C GLY A 146 5.77 -3.63 2.55
N GLY A 147 5.99 -3.69 1.24
CA GLY A 147 4.94 -3.66 0.25
C GLY A 147 4.56 -2.25 -0.20
N HIS A 148 3.36 -2.12 -0.76
CA HIS A 148 2.81 -0.82 -1.16
C HIS A 148 1.29 -0.84 -1.03
N PHE A 149 0.71 0.22 -0.46
CA PHE A 149 -0.72 0.29 -0.14
C PHE A 149 -1.45 1.21 -1.12
N ALA A 150 -2.70 0.85 -1.46
CA ALA A 150 -3.58 1.72 -2.23
C ALA A 150 -5.05 1.50 -1.87
N ILE A 151 -5.84 2.58 -1.98
CA ILE A 151 -7.31 2.55 -1.92
C ILE A 151 -7.85 2.51 -3.34
N VAL A 152 -8.84 1.66 -3.57
CA VAL A 152 -9.44 1.38 -4.87
C VAL A 152 -10.94 1.67 -4.83
N THR A 153 -11.46 2.35 -5.86
CA THR A 153 -12.91 2.55 -6.04
C THR A 153 -13.32 2.16 -7.46
N GLY A 154 -14.57 1.76 -7.66
CA GLY A 154 -15.07 1.39 -8.98
C GLY A 154 -16.41 0.70 -8.93
N CYS A 155 -16.81 0.09 -10.05
CA CYS A 155 -17.98 -0.76 -10.13
C CYS A 155 -17.60 -2.11 -10.74
N ILE A 156 -18.18 -3.20 -10.25
CA ILE A 156 -18.05 -4.51 -10.87
C ILE A 156 -18.83 -4.48 -12.19
N GLU A 157 -18.16 -4.71 -13.32
CA GLU A 157 -18.83 -4.72 -14.62
C GLU A 157 -19.78 -5.91 -14.75
N THR A 158 -20.69 -5.89 -15.73
CA THR A 158 -21.67 -6.99 -15.95
C THR A 158 -21.02 -8.35 -16.20
N ASP A 159 -19.79 -8.35 -16.70
CA ASP A 159 -19.02 -9.55 -16.97
C ASP A 159 -18.04 -9.88 -15.82
N GLY A 160 -18.07 -9.11 -14.73
CA GLY A 160 -17.18 -9.23 -13.58
C GLY A 160 -15.79 -8.61 -13.78
N SER A 161 -15.55 -7.90 -14.89
CA SER A 161 -14.27 -7.23 -15.10
C SER A 161 -14.04 -6.11 -14.08
N ILE A 162 -12.77 -5.95 -13.70
CA ILE A 162 -12.33 -5.03 -12.64
C ILE A 162 -11.22 -4.08 -13.10
N GLY A 163 -10.74 -4.22 -14.34
CA GLY A 163 -9.56 -3.51 -14.84
C GLY A 163 -9.71 -1.98 -14.85
N ASN A 164 -10.96 -1.47 -14.91
CA ASN A 164 -11.27 -0.05 -14.92
C ASN A 164 -11.37 0.59 -13.52
N TRP A 165 -11.23 -0.17 -12.43
CA TRP A 165 -11.30 0.41 -11.09
C TRP A 165 -10.18 1.43 -10.89
N LEU A 166 -10.48 2.53 -10.22
CA LEU A 166 -9.51 3.58 -9.92
C LEU A 166 -8.71 3.20 -8.69
N VAL A 167 -7.40 3.08 -8.84
CA VAL A 167 -6.41 2.89 -7.79
C VAL A 167 -5.76 4.22 -7.49
N ASN A 168 -5.87 4.66 -6.23
CA ASN A 168 -5.22 5.88 -5.78
C ASN A 168 -3.77 5.55 -5.37
N ASP A 169 -2.85 5.73 -6.31
CA ASP A 169 -1.42 5.48 -6.14
C ASP A 169 -0.68 6.71 -5.60
N PHE A 170 0.04 6.55 -4.48
CA PHE A 170 0.85 7.61 -3.87
C PHE A 170 2.31 7.20 -3.83
N TYR A 171 3.15 7.88 -4.61
CA TYR A 171 4.60 7.83 -4.55
C TYR A 171 5.16 9.23 -4.31
N THR A 172 6.39 9.34 -3.85
CA THR A 172 7.04 10.64 -3.71
C THR A 172 7.09 11.38 -5.05
N LEU A 173 6.83 12.69 -5.03
CA LEU A 173 7.01 13.58 -6.19
C LEU A 173 8.45 14.10 -6.32
N ASP A 174 9.27 13.89 -5.28
CA ASP A 174 10.61 14.46 -5.12
C ASP A 174 11.75 13.52 -5.58
N ALA A 175 11.42 12.37 -6.18
CA ALA A 175 12.39 11.44 -6.74
C ALA A 175 11.94 10.91 -8.11
N GLU A 176 12.89 10.62 -9.00
CA GLU A 176 12.61 9.92 -10.23
C GLU A 176 12.43 8.43 -9.94
N SER A 177 11.18 7.98 -9.84
CA SER A 177 10.87 6.56 -9.68
C SER A 177 11.59 5.73 -10.75
N GLU A 178 12.28 4.66 -10.34
CA GLU A 178 12.86 3.62 -11.20
C GLU A 178 11.89 3.18 -12.32
N LYS A 179 10.60 3.13 -11.98
CA LYS A 179 9.50 2.64 -12.79
C LYS A 179 8.71 3.74 -13.53
N GLY A 180 9.15 5.00 -13.40
CA GLY A 180 8.46 6.17 -13.95
C GLY A 180 7.10 6.48 -13.31
N ILE A 181 6.87 6.03 -12.07
CA ILE A 181 5.60 6.23 -11.36
C ILE A 181 5.50 7.66 -10.84
N LEU A 182 4.32 8.25 -10.99
CA LEU A 182 3.91 9.48 -10.33
C LEU A 182 2.64 9.22 -9.52
N ALA A 183 2.49 9.92 -8.40
CA ALA A 183 1.30 9.80 -7.58
C ALA A 183 0.06 10.26 -8.35
N ALA A 184 -0.83 9.37 -8.73
CA ALA A 184 -2.06 9.71 -9.44
C ALA A 184 -3.12 8.61 -9.26
N PRO A 185 -4.41 8.94 -9.41
CA PRO A 185 -5.41 7.92 -9.64
C PRO A 185 -5.19 7.31 -11.04
N VAL A 186 -5.03 5.99 -11.10
CA VAL A 186 -4.87 5.22 -12.34
C VAL A 186 -5.83 4.04 -12.37
N THR A 187 -6.11 3.48 -13.54
CA THR A 187 -6.93 2.26 -13.62
C THR A 187 -6.18 1.05 -13.04
N LEU A 188 -6.91 0.06 -12.52
CA LEU A 188 -6.35 -1.14 -11.88
C LEU A 188 -5.45 -1.93 -12.83
N ASP A 189 -5.83 -2.00 -14.10
CA ASP A 189 -4.99 -2.62 -15.13
C ASP A 189 -3.68 -1.86 -15.35
N ASN A 190 -3.69 -0.53 -15.32
CA ASN A 190 -2.49 0.28 -15.41
C ASN A 190 -1.62 0.09 -14.16
N TYR A 191 -2.21 0.20 -12.97
CA TYR A 191 -1.52 0.05 -11.70
C TYR A 191 -0.81 -1.31 -11.56
N LEU A 192 -1.48 -2.39 -11.94
CA LEU A 192 -0.92 -3.74 -11.82
C LEU A 192 -0.09 -4.17 -13.03
N ALA A 193 -0.44 -3.73 -14.24
CA ALA A 193 0.06 -4.33 -15.48
C ALA A 193 0.56 -3.33 -16.55
N ASP A 194 0.79 -2.05 -16.23
CA ASP A 194 1.64 -1.19 -17.07
C ASP A 194 3.04 -1.82 -17.22
N LEU A 195 3.57 -1.88 -18.43
CA LEU A 195 4.82 -2.58 -18.75
C LEU A 195 6.05 -2.01 -18.03
N ASN A 196 6.00 -0.74 -17.62
CA ASN A 196 7.06 -0.12 -16.85
C ASN A 196 6.72 0.02 -15.36
N ALA A 197 5.48 0.38 -15.05
CA ALA A 197 5.06 0.75 -13.69
C ALA A 197 4.31 -0.35 -12.92
N GLY A 198 3.78 -1.34 -13.62
CA GLY A 198 2.83 -2.31 -13.09
C GLY A 198 3.36 -3.11 -11.90
N GLN A 199 2.65 -3.05 -10.78
CA GLN A 199 3.04 -3.72 -9.54
C GLN A 199 3.16 -5.24 -9.68
N SER A 200 2.32 -5.86 -10.52
CA SER A 200 2.31 -7.31 -10.71
C SER A 200 3.52 -7.82 -11.47
N TRP A 201 4.36 -6.98 -12.08
CA TRP A 201 5.56 -7.47 -12.78
C TRP A 201 6.66 -8.00 -11.84
N TYR A 202 6.59 -7.65 -10.56
CA TYR A 202 7.68 -7.88 -9.60
C TYR A 202 7.25 -8.29 -8.21
N ARG A 203 5.94 -8.46 -7.97
CA ARG A 203 5.38 -8.95 -6.71
C ARG A 203 3.94 -9.45 -6.86
N PRO A 204 3.47 -10.36 -5.99
CA PRO A 204 2.05 -10.65 -5.83
C PRO A 204 1.33 -9.48 -5.16
N SER A 205 0.01 -9.39 -5.32
CA SER A 205 -0.83 -8.37 -4.67
C SER A 205 -2.09 -8.98 -4.08
N TYR A 206 -2.63 -8.34 -3.03
CA TYR A 206 -3.78 -8.81 -2.28
C TYR A 206 -4.76 -7.66 -2.10
N MET A 207 -6.04 -7.92 -2.29
CA MET A 207 -7.08 -6.90 -2.16
C MET A 207 -8.24 -7.41 -1.33
N VAL A 208 -8.72 -6.58 -0.40
CA VAL A 208 -10.01 -6.76 0.27
C VAL A 208 -11.00 -5.81 -0.38
N VAL A 209 -12.14 -6.33 -0.83
CA VAL A 209 -13.16 -5.59 -1.58
C VAL A 209 -14.44 -5.53 -0.76
N ALA A 210 -14.86 -4.33 -0.36
CA ALA A 210 -16.21 -4.08 0.14
C ALA A 210 -17.15 -3.83 -1.04
N VAL A 211 -18.10 -4.74 -1.26
CA VAL A 211 -19.18 -4.57 -2.23
C VAL A 211 -20.33 -3.85 -1.53
N LEU A 212 -20.75 -2.72 -2.09
CA LEU A 212 -21.70 -1.80 -1.47
C LEU A 212 -23.05 -1.82 -2.18
N SER A 213 -24.13 -1.68 -1.41
CA SER A 213 -25.49 -1.50 -1.93
C SER A 213 -25.76 -0.09 -2.46
N ILE A 214 -25.06 0.91 -1.94
CA ILE A 214 -25.16 2.31 -2.35
C ILE A 214 -23.74 2.87 -2.53
N PRO A 215 -23.48 3.73 -3.54
CA PRO A 215 -22.13 4.22 -3.84
C PRO A 215 -21.53 5.23 -2.83
N ARG A 216 -22.34 5.79 -1.92
CA ARG A 216 -22.00 6.99 -1.12
C ARG A 216 -20.67 6.92 -0.37
N ALA A 217 -20.31 5.76 0.20
CA ALA A 217 -19.03 5.61 0.90
C ALA A 217 -17.84 5.69 -0.05
N ALA A 218 -17.91 4.99 -1.20
CA ALA A 218 -16.86 5.01 -2.22
C ALA A 218 -16.71 6.41 -2.86
N GLU A 219 -17.83 7.08 -3.16
CA GLU A 219 -17.84 8.44 -3.70
C GLU A 219 -17.20 9.45 -2.74
N LEU A 220 -17.53 9.37 -1.44
CA LEU A 220 -16.97 10.23 -0.41
C LEU A 220 -15.45 10.04 -0.32
N VAL A 221 -14.99 8.78 -0.27
CA VAL A 221 -13.56 8.44 -0.20
C VAL A 221 -12.83 8.92 -1.45
N GLN A 222 -13.34 8.64 -2.65
CA GLN A 222 -12.69 9.08 -3.90
C GLN A 222 -12.62 10.60 -4.00
N SER A 223 -13.68 11.30 -3.59
CA SER A 223 -13.72 12.77 -3.57
C SER A 223 -12.71 13.36 -2.58
N ALA A 224 -12.53 12.72 -1.43
CA ALA A 224 -11.53 13.13 -0.44
C ALA A 224 -10.11 12.92 -0.95
N LEU A 225 -9.82 11.76 -1.55
CA LEU A 225 -8.52 11.46 -2.15
C LEU A 225 -8.19 12.43 -3.29
N GLY A 226 -9.18 12.84 -4.10
CA GLY A 226 -9.00 13.90 -5.09
C GLY A 226 -8.51 15.23 -4.49
N ARG A 227 -9.01 15.61 -3.30
CA ARG A 227 -8.51 16.78 -2.56
C ARG A 227 -7.09 16.58 -2.02
N VAL A 228 -6.79 15.38 -1.52
CA VAL A 228 -5.44 15.02 -1.05
C VAL A 228 -4.43 15.10 -2.20
N TYR A 229 -4.77 14.60 -3.40
CA TYR A 229 -3.91 14.77 -4.58
C TYR A 229 -3.65 16.23 -4.92
N ASN A 230 -4.67 17.09 -4.84
CA ASN A 230 -4.46 18.52 -5.05
C ASN A 230 -3.44 19.09 -4.05
N GLN A 231 -3.56 18.77 -2.77
CA GLN A 231 -2.61 19.20 -1.73
C GLN A 231 -1.20 18.63 -1.96
N PHE A 232 -1.11 17.37 -2.38
CA PHE A 232 0.14 16.67 -2.67
C PHE A 232 0.88 17.32 -3.85
N TYR A 233 0.19 17.59 -4.96
CA TYR A 233 0.75 18.27 -6.13
C TYR A 233 1.00 19.77 -5.93
N ARG A 234 0.53 20.36 -4.83
CA ARG A 234 0.87 21.74 -4.42
C ARG A 234 1.98 21.78 -3.38
N HIS A 235 2.51 20.63 -2.99
CA HIS A 235 3.49 20.47 -1.91
C HIS A 235 3.01 20.97 -0.53
N GLN A 236 1.69 21.08 -0.33
CA GLN A 236 1.07 21.32 0.98
C GLN A 236 1.12 20.06 1.87
N LEU A 237 1.19 18.89 1.24
CA LEU A 237 1.46 17.60 1.86
C LEU A 237 2.79 17.08 1.31
N SER A 238 3.84 17.10 2.12
CA SER A 238 5.17 16.63 1.71
C SER A 238 5.36 15.15 2.05
N TYR A 239 5.91 14.38 1.11
CA TYR A 239 6.17 12.96 1.31
C TYR A 239 7.36 12.74 2.25
N TYR A 240 7.08 12.46 3.51
CA TYR A 240 8.04 12.01 4.51
C TYR A 240 7.76 10.53 4.85
N HIS A 241 8.63 9.63 4.40
CA HIS A 241 8.31 8.19 4.41
C HIS A 241 7.87 7.60 5.77
N PRO A 242 8.42 8.00 6.93
CA PRO A 242 8.00 7.44 8.22
C PRO A 242 6.54 7.68 8.58
N ASP A 243 5.90 8.76 8.15
CA ASP A 243 4.55 9.15 8.59
C ASP A 243 3.66 9.83 7.54
N GLN A 244 4.15 9.96 6.29
CA GLN A 244 3.46 10.50 5.11
C GLN A 244 3.77 9.63 3.87
N ASN A 245 3.83 8.32 4.07
CA ASN A 245 3.88 7.37 2.94
C ASN A 245 2.48 7.03 2.42
N CYS A 246 2.41 6.21 1.36
CA CYS A 246 1.15 5.76 0.76
C CYS A 246 0.12 5.20 1.76
N THR A 247 0.59 4.51 2.80
CA THR A 247 -0.26 3.93 3.84
C THR A 247 -0.74 5.01 4.80
N SER A 248 0.15 5.88 5.27
CA SER A 248 -0.20 6.97 6.19
C SER A 248 -1.21 7.93 5.57
N ILE A 249 -0.94 8.40 4.35
CA ILE A 249 -1.83 9.30 3.60
C ILE A 249 -3.23 8.66 3.45
N SER A 250 -3.27 7.38 3.10
CA SER A 250 -4.53 6.64 2.94
C SER A 250 -5.28 6.51 4.26
N ILE A 251 -4.62 6.04 5.33
CA ILE A 251 -5.25 5.80 6.63
C ILE A 251 -5.71 7.10 7.29
N ASP A 252 -4.90 8.15 7.21
CA ASP A 252 -5.25 9.46 7.76
C ASP A 252 -6.45 10.07 7.01
N THR A 253 -6.56 9.84 5.70
CA THR A 253 -7.74 10.22 4.92
C THR A 253 -8.99 9.49 5.43
N MET A 254 -8.92 8.18 5.63
CA MET A 254 -10.07 7.39 6.13
C MET A 254 -10.47 7.80 7.56
N ARG A 255 -9.50 8.03 8.45
CA ARG A 255 -9.72 8.51 9.81
C ARG A 255 -10.34 9.91 9.82
N ALA A 256 -9.88 10.81 8.96
CA ALA A 256 -10.46 12.14 8.80
C ALA A 256 -11.91 12.13 8.30
N LEU A 257 -12.29 11.12 7.50
CA LEU A 257 -13.68 10.90 7.09
C LEU A 257 -14.56 10.24 8.18
N GLY A 258 -13.96 9.87 9.31
CA GLY A 258 -14.62 9.27 10.45
C GLY A 258 -14.79 7.76 10.34
N TRP A 259 -13.76 7.07 9.84
CA TRP A 259 -13.57 5.65 10.13
C TRP A 259 -12.44 5.46 11.13
N ASP A 260 -12.76 4.95 12.31
CA ASP A 260 -11.81 4.62 13.36
C ASP A 260 -11.05 3.32 13.05
N VAL A 261 -10.19 3.36 12.02
CA VAL A 261 -9.30 2.24 11.71
C VAL A 261 -8.31 2.07 12.88
N PRO A 262 -8.33 0.93 13.60
CA PRO A 262 -7.58 0.79 14.85
C PRO A 262 -6.07 1.03 14.71
N GLU A 263 -5.50 1.72 15.70
CA GLU A 263 -4.06 1.88 15.84
C GLU A 263 -3.43 0.61 16.43
N ARG A 264 -2.34 0.14 15.81
CA ARG A 264 -1.47 -0.89 16.42
C ARG A 264 -0.47 -0.29 17.39
N GLY A 265 -0.26 1.02 17.27
CA GLY A 265 0.73 1.74 18.03
C GLY A 265 2.14 1.60 17.44
N PRO A 266 3.10 2.30 18.07
CA PRO A 266 4.48 2.38 17.60
C PRO A 266 5.21 1.03 17.70
N THR A 267 6.30 0.89 16.95
CA THR A 267 7.22 -0.24 17.13
C THR A 267 7.79 -0.27 18.54
N SER A 268 8.38 0.85 19.01
CA SER A 268 8.83 1.01 20.39
C SER A 268 9.30 2.44 20.66
N ARG A 269 8.56 3.17 21.50
CA ARG A 269 8.97 4.51 21.96
C ARG A 269 10.24 4.47 22.82
N LEU A 270 10.39 3.43 23.64
CA LEU A 270 11.57 3.28 24.51
C LEU A 270 12.84 3.06 23.68
N LEU A 271 12.79 2.18 22.67
CA LEU A 271 13.92 1.97 21.77
C LEU A 271 14.22 3.23 20.95
N ALA A 272 13.19 4.00 20.56
CA ALA A 272 13.40 5.28 19.87
C ALA A 272 14.21 6.25 20.75
N VAL A 273 13.74 6.49 21.98
CA VAL A 273 14.36 7.44 22.92
C VAL A 273 15.78 7.02 23.28
N LEU A 274 16.00 5.78 23.68
CA LEU A 274 17.32 5.29 24.09
C LEU A 274 18.26 5.07 22.90
N GLY A 275 17.72 4.67 21.75
CA GLY A 275 18.48 4.41 20.53
C GLY A 275 18.96 5.68 19.83
N PHE A 276 18.28 6.81 20.02
CA PHE A 276 18.62 8.08 19.37
C PHE A 276 20.10 8.50 19.57
N PRO A 277 20.62 8.68 20.81
CA PRO A 277 22.01 9.10 21.00
C PRO A 277 23.00 8.04 20.50
N PHE A 278 22.68 6.75 20.69
CA PHE A 278 23.52 5.66 20.21
C PHE A 278 23.67 5.69 18.69
N LEU A 279 22.57 5.83 17.94
CA LEU A 279 22.59 5.90 16.48
C LEU A 279 23.26 7.18 15.99
N ALA A 280 23.03 8.31 16.64
CA ALA A 280 23.68 9.57 16.27
C ALA A 280 25.20 9.46 16.33
N VAL A 281 25.75 8.81 17.38
CA VAL A 281 27.18 8.55 17.53
C VAL A 281 27.68 7.49 16.55
N ARG A 282 27.00 6.33 16.49
CA ARG A 282 27.40 5.19 15.65
C ARG A 282 27.43 5.54 14.16
N GLU A 283 26.44 6.29 13.69
CA GLU A 283 26.30 6.67 12.28
C GLU A 283 26.97 8.02 11.95
N GLY A 284 27.45 8.74 12.97
CA GLY A 284 27.97 10.10 12.81
C GLY A 284 26.93 11.08 12.21
N SER A 285 25.63 10.82 12.41
CA SER A 285 24.56 11.58 11.75
C SER A 285 23.30 11.69 12.61
N ILE A 286 22.98 12.92 13.00
CA ILE A 286 21.72 13.25 13.68
C ILE A 286 20.52 13.01 12.75
N ALA A 287 20.66 13.28 11.45
CA ALA A 287 19.59 13.06 10.48
C ALA A 287 19.18 11.58 10.40
N LYS A 288 20.15 10.66 10.37
CA LYS A 288 19.87 9.21 10.42
C LYS A 288 19.23 8.79 11.74
N ALA A 289 19.68 9.35 12.87
CA ALA A 289 19.09 9.07 14.19
C ALA A 289 17.64 9.57 14.27
N LYS A 290 17.34 10.76 13.72
CA LYS A 290 15.99 11.31 13.62
C LYS A 290 15.07 10.44 12.77
N LEU A 291 15.54 10.03 11.60
CA LEU A 291 14.80 9.14 10.71
C LEU A 291 14.47 7.80 11.41
N ALA A 292 15.45 7.18 12.05
CA ALA A 292 15.24 5.95 12.81
C ALA A 292 14.28 6.13 14.00
N PHE A 293 14.32 7.29 14.67
CA PHE A 293 13.39 7.62 15.74
C PHE A 293 11.96 7.67 15.22
N ASP A 294 11.70 8.40 14.13
CA ASP A 294 10.36 8.53 13.56
C ASP A 294 9.82 7.16 13.13
N TYR A 295 10.65 6.30 12.51
CA TYR A 295 10.26 4.91 12.22
C TYR A 295 9.90 4.08 13.46
N LEU A 296 10.47 4.38 14.62
CA LEU A 296 10.18 3.61 15.83
C LEU A 296 8.92 4.10 16.55
N VAL A 297 8.52 5.37 16.35
CA VAL A 297 7.39 6.00 17.04
C VAL A 297 6.12 6.17 16.20
N THR A 298 6.19 6.02 14.88
CA THR A 298 4.97 6.03 14.06
C THR A 298 4.14 4.76 14.29
N ASP A 299 2.82 4.92 14.36
CA ASP A 299 1.83 3.83 14.38
C ASP A 299 2.05 2.85 13.22
N GLN A 300 2.15 1.56 13.53
CA GLN A 300 2.35 0.53 12.52
C GLN A 300 1.21 0.45 11.51
N THR A 301 -0.03 0.83 11.87
CA THR A 301 -1.15 0.91 10.92
C THR A 301 -0.94 2.04 9.89
N ARG A 302 -0.23 3.12 10.24
CA ARG A 302 0.13 4.20 9.31
C ARG A 302 1.37 3.87 8.48
N MET A 303 2.28 3.06 9.01
CA MET A 303 3.56 2.78 8.37
C MET A 303 3.57 1.53 7.48
N MET A 304 2.97 0.43 7.94
CA MET A 304 3.12 -0.89 7.35
C MET A 304 1.88 -1.24 6.50
N PRO A 305 1.99 -1.31 5.16
CA PRO A 305 0.87 -1.58 4.25
C PRO A 305 0.01 -2.79 4.65
N ALA A 306 0.66 -3.91 5.01
CA ALA A 306 -0.04 -5.13 5.38
C ALA A 306 -0.73 -5.04 6.75
N ALA A 307 -0.17 -4.26 7.68
CA ALA A 307 -0.80 -4.00 8.96
C ALA A 307 -2.07 -3.17 8.80
N ALA A 308 -2.02 -2.15 7.95
CA ALA A 308 -3.18 -1.34 7.60
C ALA A 308 -4.33 -2.19 7.02
N LEU A 309 -4.00 -3.07 6.05
CA LEU A 309 -5.00 -3.93 5.43
C LEU A 309 -5.63 -4.92 6.44
N GLU A 310 -4.83 -5.44 7.38
CA GLU A 310 -5.32 -6.33 8.45
C GLU A 310 -6.33 -5.63 9.38
N GLU A 311 -6.07 -4.38 9.78
CA GLU A 311 -6.99 -3.61 10.64
C GLU A 311 -8.23 -3.16 9.88
N ILE A 312 -8.09 -2.73 8.62
CA ILE A 312 -9.22 -2.40 7.73
C ILE A 312 -10.15 -3.61 7.57
N PHE A 313 -9.59 -4.78 7.30
CA PHE A 313 -10.39 -6.00 7.15
C PHE A 313 -11.11 -6.37 8.45
N GLY A 314 -10.45 -6.26 9.60
CA GLY A 314 -11.07 -6.44 10.90
C GLY A 314 -12.24 -5.49 11.12
N GLY A 315 -12.05 -4.20 10.81
CA GLY A 315 -13.09 -3.17 10.90
C GLY A 315 -14.28 -3.45 9.99
N LEU A 316 -14.04 -3.78 8.71
CA LEU A 316 -15.11 -4.12 7.76
C LEU A 316 -15.91 -5.34 8.19
N LEU A 317 -15.24 -6.39 8.68
CA LEU A 317 -15.90 -7.59 9.15
C LEU A 317 -16.72 -7.33 10.42
N ALA A 318 -16.23 -6.48 11.31
CA ALA A 318 -16.98 -6.03 12.48
C ALA A 318 -18.23 -5.24 12.08
N LEU A 319 -18.10 -4.24 11.18
CA LEU A 319 -19.23 -3.45 10.68
C LEU A 319 -20.30 -4.33 10.02
N GLY A 320 -19.90 -5.32 9.20
CA GLY A 320 -20.82 -6.25 8.58
C GLY A 320 -21.57 -7.13 9.59
N ARG A 321 -20.90 -7.58 10.66
CA ARG A 321 -21.50 -8.37 11.73
C ARG A 321 -22.38 -7.52 12.65
N ASP A 322 -21.94 -6.34 13.04
CA ASP A 322 -22.63 -5.48 14.00
C ASP A 322 -23.84 -4.76 13.41
N ALA A 323 -23.87 -4.54 12.09
CA ALA A 323 -25.07 -4.09 11.41
C ALA A 323 -26.27 -5.04 11.63
N SER A 324 -26.02 -6.33 11.92
CA SER A 324 -27.07 -7.30 12.28
C SER A 324 -27.51 -7.22 13.75
N THR A 325 -26.73 -6.58 14.62
CA THR A 325 -26.98 -6.49 16.08
C THR A 325 -27.47 -5.11 16.52
N GLY A 326 -27.47 -4.11 15.64
CA GLY A 326 -27.98 -2.75 15.92
C GLY A 326 -27.04 -1.88 16.76
N LEU A 327 -25.79 -2.30 16.96
CA LEU A 327 -24.74 -1.49 17.59
C LEU A 327 -24.40 -0.30 16.67
N ARG A 328 -24.30 0.91 17.25
CA ARG A 328 -24.04 2.12 16.46
C ARG A 328 -22.58 2.13 15.99
N ALA A 329 -22.39 1.93 14.69
CA ALA A 329 -21.16 2.30 13.99
C ALA A 329 -20.80 3.77 14.29
N GLY A 330 -19.51 4.04 14.47
CA GLY A 330 -18.98 5.32 14.97
C GLY A 330 -19.14 6.47 13.98
N GLY A 331 -18.05 7.00 13.42
CA GLY A 331 -18.04 8.25 12.64
C GLY A 331 -18.84 8.19 11.32
N PRO A 332 -18.90 9.30 10.55
CA PRO A 332 -19.73 9.37 9.34
C PRO A 332 -19.48 8.27 8.31
N LEU A 333 -18.21 7.99 7.98
CA LEU A 333 -17.87 6.96 7.00
C LEU A 333 -18.20 5.55 7.50
N GLU A 334 -17.92 5.24 8.77
CA GLU A 334 -18.31 3.96 9.38
C GLU A 334 -19.81 3.68 9.30
N ARG A 335 -20.64 4.70 9.54
CA ARG A 335 -22.10 4.55 9.43
C ARG A 335 -22.55 4.26 8.00
N MET A 336 -21.91 4.87 7.00
CA MET A 336 -22.17 4.54 5.60
C MET A 336 -21.77 3.09 5.30
N LEU A 337 -20.57 2.68 5.72
CA LEU A 337 -20.06 1.33 5.50
C LEU A 337 -20.93 0.27 6.20
N ALA A 338 -21.30 0.45 7.46
CA ALA A 338 -22.17 -0.49 8.18
C ALA A 338 -23.55 -0.66 7.51
N ALA A 339 -24.11 0.44 7.00
CA ALA A 339 -25.39 0.43 6.32
C ALA A 339 -25.32 -0.20 4.93
N ASP A 340 -24.25 0.08 4.17
CA ASP A 340 -24.20 -0.24 2.74
C ASP A 340 -23.40 -1.50 2.42
N LEU A 341 -22.59 -2.02 3.35
CA LEU A 341 -21.77 -3.21 3.12
C LEU A 341 -22.64 -4.46 2.92
N ASP A 342 -22.61 -5.01 1.71
CA ASP A 342 -23.35 -6.21 1.33
C ASP A 342 -22.47 -7.45 1.40
N SER A 343 -21.22 -7.34 0.91
CA SER A 343 -20.28 -8.46 0.86
C SER A 343 -18.84 -8.00 1.01
N LEU A 344 -17.99 -8.92 1.49
CA LEU A 344 -16.54 -8.80 1.47
C LEU A 344 -15.94 -9.87 0.58
N ALA A 345 -15.14 -9.46 -0.40
CA ALA A 345 -14.36 -10.36 -1.22
C ALA A 345 -12.85 -10.19 -0.99
N TYR A 346 -12.11 -11.26 -1.26
CA TYR A 346 -10.66 -11.29 -1.26
C TYR A 346 -10.14 -11.66 -2.64
N LEU A 347 -9.22 -10.84 -3.16
CA LEU A 347 -8.52 -11.09 -4.40
C LEU A 347 -7.03 -11.32 -4.12
N ARG A 348 -6.44 -12.31 -4.79
CA ARG A 348 -4.98 -12.49 -4.87
C ARG A 348 -4.55 -12.45 -6.33
N PHE A 349 -3.67 -11.51 -6.65
CA PHE A 349 -3.07 -11.35 -7.97
C PHE A 349 -1.69 -12.03 -8.00
N PRO A 350 -1.39 -12.85 -9.03
CA PRO A 350 -0.05 -13.39 -9.22
C PRO A 350 0.95 -12.28 -9.56
N GLN A 351 2.23 -12.62 -9.47
CA GLN A 351 3.25 -11.89 -10.21
C GLN A 351 3.19 -12.34 -11.69
N ILE A 352 3.00 -11.38 -12.59
CA ILE A 352 3.13 -11.60 -14.03
C ILE A 352 4.60 -12.00 -14.31
N PRO A 353 4.85 -13.14 -14.99
CA PRO A 353 6.20 -13.57 -15.31
C PRO A 353 6.99 -12.51 -16.08
N SER A 354 8.21 -12.25 -15.64
CA SER A 354 9.12 -11.25 -16.21
C SER A 354 10.57 -11.63 -15.92
N SER A 355 11.49 -10.77 -16.36
CA SER A 355 12.91 -10.87 -16.05
C SER A 355 13.26 -10.70 -14.57
N ARG A 356 12.31 -10.34 -13.71
CA ARG A 356 12.57 -9.96 -12.31
C ARG A 356 12.48 -11.12 -11.34
N ALA A 357 13.17 -10.99 -10.21
CA ALA A 357 13.06 -11.96 -9.13
C ALA A 357 11.60 -12.04 -8.62
N LEU A 358 11.19 -13.24 -8.20
CA LEU A 358 9.87 -13.42 -7.60
C LEU A 358 9.79 -12.61 -6.31
N GLY A 359 8.66 -11.95 -6.06
CA GLY A 359 8.35 -11.28 -4.80
C GLY A 359 7.92 -12.27 -3.72
N ALA A 360 7.34 -11.73 -2.64
CA ALA A 360 6.75 -12.50 -1.55
C ALA A 360 5.59 -11.74 -0.90
N ALA A 361 4.93 -12.34 0.10
CA ALA A 361 4.02 -11.61 0.97
C ALA A 361 4.75 -10.46 1.70
N PRO A 362 4.08 -9.32 1.95
CA PRO A 362 4.71 -8.16 2.59
C PRO A 362 5.04 -8.43 4.06
N ALA A 363 6.05 -7.71 4.57
CA ALA A 363 6.31 -7.61 6.00
C ALA A 363 5.14 -6.90 6.71
N VAL A 364 4.68 -7.45 7.83
CA VAL A 364 3.56 -6.89 8.60
C VAL A 364 4.05 -6.08 9.80
N THR A 365 5.28 -6.34 10.26
CA THR A 365 5.90 -5.61 11.38
C THR A 365 7.29 -5.14 10.97
N THR A 366 7.78 -4.11 11.65
CA THR A 366 9.16 -3.63 11.49
C THR A 366 10.20 -4.71 11.83
N ARG A 367 9.89 -5.61 12.77
CA ARG A 367 10.73 -6.77 13.07
C ARG A 367 10.81 -7.73 11.88
N GLU A 368 9.68 -8.07 11.27
CA GLU A 368 9.66 -8.91 10.06
C GLU A 368 10.42 -8.25 8.92
N TYR A 369 10.21 -6.95 8.70
CA TYR A 369 10.93 -6.18 7.69
C TYR A 369 12.44 -6.29 7.90
N ARG A 370 12.91 -6.05 9.13
CA ARG A 370 14.34 -6.13 9.46
C ARG A 370 14.94 -7.52 9.25
N MET A 371 14.18 -8.59 9.48
CA MET A 371 14.64 -9.95 9.21
C MET A 371 14.75 -10.28 7.72
N MET A 372 14.12 -9.48 6.85
CA MET A 372 14.23 -9.64 5.39
C MET A 372 15.40 -8.83 4.81
N VAL A 373 15.84 -7.77 5.49
CA VAL A 373 16.99 -6.97 5.08
C VAL A 373 18.28 -7.69 5.48
N PRO A 374 19.28 -7.83 4.58
CA PRO A 374 20.58 -8.40 4.94
C PRO A 374 21.28 -7.61 6.05
N ASP A 375 21.92 -8.32 7.00
CA ASP A 375 22.70 -7.68 8.08
C ASP A 375 23.95 -6.95 7.55
N ASP A 376 24.54 -7.46 6.46
CA ASP A 376 25.63 -6.81 5.75
C ASP A 376 25.08 -5.79 4.73
N PRO A 377 25.31 -4.48 4.91
CA PRO A 377 24.85 -3.45 3.98
C PRO A 377 25.37 -3.63 2.55
N ALA A 378 26.51 -4.30 2.36
CA ALA A 378 27.05 -4.58 1.02
C ALA A 378 26.22 -5.61 0.25
N LEU A 379 25.38 -6.39 0.94
CA LEU A 379 24.44 -7.34 0.33
C LEU A 379 23.06 -6.73 0.07
N ALA A 380 22.79 -5.53 0.60
CA ALA A 380 21.51 -4.86 0.42
C ALA A 380 21.31 -4.45 -1.04
N LYS A 381 20.18 -4.85 -1.62
CA LYS A 381 19.76 -4.50 -2.96
C LYS A 381 18.90 -3.26 -2.89
N ILE A 382 19.51 -2.11 -3.15
CA ILE A 382 18.83 -0.82 -3.19
C ILE A 382 18.97 -0.28 -4.61
N VAL A 383 17.87 0.18 -5.20
CA VAL A 383 17.90 0.84 -6.51
C VAL A 383 17.99 2.34 -6.28
N PRO A 384 19.17 2.97 -6.48
CA PRO A 384 19.29 4.40 -6.28
C PRO A 384 18.45 5.14 -7.31
N VAL A 385 17.58 6.02 -6.83
CA VAL A 385 16.76 6.91 -7.65
C VAL A 385 17.28 8.34 -7.53
N PRO A 386 17.45 9.06 -8.65
CA PRO A 386 17.90 10.44 -8.59
C PRO A 386 16.79 11.33 -8.02
N PRO A 387 17.15 12.46 -7.39
CA PRO A 387 16.16 13.43 -6.92
C PRO A 387 15.43 14.04 -8.12
N ARG A 388 14.15 14.35 -7.93
CA ARG A 388 13.34 15.12 -8.87
C ARG A 388 12.98 16.44 -8.21
N PRO A 389 13.69 17.54 -8.51
CA PRO A 389 13.35 18.84 -7.96
C PRO A 389 11.90 19.20 -8.32
N PHE A 390 11.06 19.36 -7.32
CA PHE A 390 9.69 19.76 -7.57
C PHE A 390 9.62 21.20 -8.12
N PRO A 391 8.93 21.45 -9.24
CA PRO A 391 8.87 22.77 -9.87
C PRO A 391 8.40 23.86 -8.91
N GLY A 392 9.14 24.96 -8.81
CA GLY A 392 8.86 26.03 -7.85
C GLY A 392 7.52 26.73 -8.12
N GLU A 393 7.16 26.85 -9.39
CA GLU A 393 5.91 27.44 -9.88
C GLU A 393 4.65 26.64 -9.53
N LEU A 394 4.79 25.37 -9.15
CA LEU A 394 3.69 24.52 -8.69
C LEU A 394 3.55 24.50 -7.16
N ARG A 395 4.45 25.17 -6.43
CA ARG A 395 4.37 25.28 -4.97
C ARG A 395 3.45 26.44 -4.60
N ASP A 396 2.46 26.17 -3.77
CA ASP A 396 1.66 27.26 -3.22
C ASP A 396 2.49 28.07 -2.21
N PRO A 397 2.33 29.40 -2.14
CA PRO A 397 3.05 30.24 -1.17
C PRO A 397 2.45 30.18 0.25
N ASP A 398 1.26 29.59 0.40
CA ASP A 398 0.48 29.53 1.64
C ASP A 398 0.71 28.25 2.45
N LEU A 399 1.90 27.64 2.33
CA LEU A 399 2.25 26.43 3.08
C LEU A 399 2.14 26.68 4.58
N ILE A 400 1.15 26.06 5.22
CA ILE A 400 1.15 25.89 6.67
C ILE A 400 2.39 25.06 6.99
N PRO A 401 3.31 25.53 7.85
CA PRO A 401 4.48 24.75 8.21
C PRO A 401 4.05 23.38 8.74
N PRO A 402 4.67 22.28 8.29
CA PRO A 402 4.34 20.98 8.83
C PRO A 402 4.58 20.99 10.35
N PRO A 403 3.77 20.25 11.12
CA PRO A 403 4.03 20.10 12.54
C PRO A 403 5.45 19.55 12.75
N LEU A 404 6.10 19.99 13.83
CA LEU A 404 7.45 19.51 14.15
C LEU A 404 7.44 17.99 14.32
N PRO A 405 8.27 17.24 13.57
CA PRO A 405 8.36 15.79 13.74
C PRO A 405 8.75 15.41 15.17
N PRO A 406 8.28 14.27 15.69
CA PRO A 406 8.68 13.77 17.01
C PRO A 406 10.20 13.69 17.21
N SER A 407 10.94 13.35 16.16
CA SER A 407 12.40 13.32 16.17
C SER A 407 13.08 14.68 16.36
N GLU A 408 12.47 15.78 15.92
CA GLU A 408 12.99 17.13 16.18
C GLU A 408 12.91 17.46 17.67
N ILE A 409 11.78 17.14 18.30
CA ILE A 409 11.60 17.29 19.74
C ILE A 409 12.60 16.41 20.49
N ALA A 410 12.78 15.16 20.07
CA ALA A 410 13.75 14.24 20.66
C ALA A 410 15.19 14.77 20.56
N ALA A 411 15.56 15.35 19.42
CA ALA A 411 16.87 15.96 19.22
C ALA A 411 17.10 17.15 20.17
N MET A 412 16.09 18.02 20.33
CA MET A 412 16.15 19.14 21.28
C MET A 412 16.31 18.66 22.72
N VAL A 413 15.50 17.68 23.14
CA VAL A 413 15.56 17.10 24.48
C VAL A 413 16.93 16.49 24.74
N TRP A 414 17.45 15.67 23.83
CA TRP A 414 18.79 15.09 23.98
C TRP A 414 19.89 16.16 23.95
N GLY A 415 19.76 17.20 23.15
CA GLY A 415 20.67 18.35 23.17
C GLY A 415 20.74 18.99 24.56
N VAL A 416 19.60 19.24 25.20
CA VAL A 416 19.53 19.79 26.56
C VAL A 416 20.12 18.80 27.59
N VAL A 417 19.79 17.51 27.49
CA VAL A 417 20.32 16.47 28.39
C VAL A 417 21.85 16.39 28.29
N LEU A 418 22.41 16.46 27.09
CA LEU A 418 23.86 16.37 26.87
C LEU A 418 24.61 17.62 27.30
N ILE A 419 24.07 18.82 27.05
CA ILE A 419 24.75 20.10 27.33
C ILE A 419 24.57 20.54 28.78
N VAL A 420 23.39 20.31 29.37
CA VAL A 420 23.05 20.80 30.72
C VAL A 420 22.94 19.64 31.70
N GLY A 421 22.18 18.61 31.35
CA GLY A 421 21.86 17.50 32.26
C GLY A 421 23.09 16.73 32.72
N ILE A 422 23.86 16.17 31.78
CA ILE A 422 25.05 15.36 32.09
C ILE A 422 26.12 16.19 32.81
N PRO A 423 26.51 17.40 32.34
CA PRO A 423 27.48 18.23 33.04
C PRO A 423 27.02 18.63 34.44
N TRP A 424 25.74 18.93 34.64
CA TRP A 424 25.20 19.24 35.97
C TRP A 424 25.25 18.04 36.92
N VAL A 425 24.88 16.84 36.45
CA VAL A 425 24.99 15.61 37.25
C VAL A 425 26.46 15.32 37.57
N ALA A 426 27.36 15.42 36.60
CA ALA A 426 28.79 15.23 36.79
C ALA A 426 29.36 16.23 37.81
N TRP A 427 28.99 17.51 37.71
CA TRP A 427 29.37 18.54 38.68
C TRP A 427 28.85 18.25 40.09
N ARG A 428 27.59 17.80 40.23
CA ARG A 428 27.03 17.40 41.53
C ARG A 428 27.75 16.21 42.14
N LEU A 429 28.06 15.20 41.33
CA LEU A 429 28.80 14.01 41.79
C LEU A 429 30.22 14.38 42.20
N TRP A 430 30.89 15.22 41.42
CA TRP A 430 32.22 15.75 41.74
C TRP A 430 32.24 16.56 43.04
N ARG A 431 31.23 17.42 43.27
CA ARG A 431 31.08 18.15 44.54
C ARG A 431 30.86 17.20 45.74
N ARG A 432 30.05 16.16 45.58
CA ARG A 432 29.82 15.16 46.63
C ARG A 432 31.09 14.36 46.95
N TRP A 433 31.89 14.05 45.94
CA TRP A 433 33.17 13.36 46.12
C TRP A 433 34.18 14.23 46.86
N ARG A 434 34.39 15.48 46.42
CA ARG A 434 35.27 16.44 47.14
C ARG A 434 34.81 16.74 48.57
N GLY A 435 33.51 16.76 48.83
CA GLY A 435 32.97 16.96 50.18
C GLY A 435 33.17 15.75 51.11
N ARG A 436 33.41 14.55 50.58
CA ARG A 436 33.76 13.36 51.36
C ARG A 436 35.23 13.33 51.73
N ASP A 437 36.11 13.77 50.83
CA ASP A 437 37.56 13.83 51.08
C ASP A 437 37.96 14.93 52.09
N ALA A 438 37.09 15.93 52.32
CA ALA A 438 37.30 16.98 53.32
C ALA A 438 36.75 16.62 54.72
N ALA A 439 36.10 15.47 54.88
CA ALA A 439 35.52 14.98 56.13
C ALA A 439 36.26 13.75 56.72
N THR A 440 37.39 13.39 56.11
CA THR A 440 38.43 12.49 56.62
C THR A 440 39.68 13.30 56.89
#